data_AF-A0A7S3K023-F1
#
_entry.id   AF-A0A7S3K023-F1
#
_cell.length_a   1.000
_cell.length_b   1.000
_cell.length_c   1.000
_cell.angle_alpha   90.00
_cell.angle_beta   90.00
_cell.angle_gamma   90.00
#
_symmetry.space_group_name_H-M   'P 1'
#
loop_
_entity.id
_entity.type
_entity.pdbx_description
1 polymer ?
#
loop_
_entity_poly.entity_id
_entity_poly.type
_entity_poly.pdbx_seq_one_letter_code
_entity_poly.pdbx_strand_id
1 'polypeptide(L)'
;MIQFAYVMIGATGNHGVEMDSKGDESPRSFPQLYSATFVHHLDGSPESVSSDDQFDATLRLREGTGGEFGNIIVTNVPNVGVLQNECGSETRTHTLPSSGEPDYLWFSSKNIIYGASDITLFSNEDDCASNGLDTALNLDPRLRMMPGTADEDTTFLDPRPSASSPAYFSLDSVPSDDFYTSVDYKGAFDTDIWLDNLSWLSENGRIPANAPDPTKSILELCGVIQGSTTLTQDFVHILSCQAFVQFQLTIEAGTTIYAYKESTDFSGTAPALVVEKGATIEARGTADAPITFTTILNIDTSIINSGLWGGLIILGNAPIYGGEAEVEGIEGYLYGGSDSSDNSGSLQYVRVWYGGSVIGQNNEINGITLAGVGSGTFVQFCEVAFNLDDGFEMFGGTVNLKYISVLFVGDDAIDTDEGYQGKIQFAYVMIGASGNHG
;
A
#
# COMPACT_ATOMS: atom_id res chain seq x y z
N MET A 1 16.66 -15.44 -13.32
CA MET A 1 17.73 -14.70 -12.63
C MET A 1 17.12 -13.38 -12.19
N ILE A 2 17.41 -12.94 -10.96
CA ILE A 2 16.88 -11.67 -10.44
C ILE A 2 17.69 -10.54 -11.08
N GLN A 3 17.04 -9.66 -11.82
CA GLN A 3 17.64 -8.59 -12.64
C GLN A 3 17.36 -7.20 -12.08
N PHE A 4 16.68 -7.14 -10.93
CA PHE A 4 16.17 -5.94 -10.30
C PHE A 4 16.86 -5.78 -8.94
N ALA A 5 17.05 -4.53 -8.52
CA ALA A 5 17.57 -4.22 -7.18
C ALA A 5 16.59 -3.31 -6.45
N TYR A 6 16.21 -3.72 -5.23
CA TYR A 6 15.43 -2.88 -4.32
C TYR A 6 16.22 -2.69 -3.03
N VAL A 7 16.39 -1.43 -2.61
CA VAL A 7 17.16 -1.06 -1.43
C VAL A 7 16.37 -0.05 -0.60
N MET A 8 16.25 -0.34 0.69
CA MET A 8 15.72 0.58 1.69
C MET A 8 16.84 1.03 2.62
N ILE A 9 16.84 2.31 2.97
CA ILE A 9 17.84 2.93 3.83
C ILE A 9 17.10 3.54 5.02
N GLY A 10 17.36 3.01 6.22
CA GLY A 10 16.75 3.51 7.45
C GLY A 10 17.27 4.90 7.84
N ALA A 11 16.68 5.49 8.89
CA ALA A 11 16.98 6.88 9.31
C ALA A 11 18.46 7.14 9.60
N THR A 12 19.19 6.17 10.13
CA THR A 12 20.62 6.27 10.45
C THR A 12 21.51 5.60 9.40
N GLY A 13 20.93 5.02 8.36
CA GLY A 13 21.64 4.42 7.25
C GLY A 13 22.41 5.47 6.45
N ASN A 14 23.61 5.11 5.99
CA ASN A 14 24.48 6.07 5.31
C ASN A 14 24.14 6.19 3.82
N HIS A 15 24.28 5.10 3.06
CA HIS A 15 23.98 5.07 1.62
C HIS A 15 23.27 3.76 1.24
N GLY A 16 22.44 3.81 0.20
CA GLY A 16 21.87 2.60 -0.41
C GLY A 16 22.90 1.84 -1.24
N VAL A 17 23.87 2.56 -1.80
CA VAL A 17 25.06 1.99 -2.45
C VAL A 17 26.26 2.89 -2.23
N GLU A 18 27.42 2.25 -2.08
CA GLU A 18 28.73 2.84 -2.32
C GLU A 18 29.35 2.08 -3.50
N MET A 19 29.62 2.77 -4.59
CA MET A 19 30.36 2.21 -5.73
C MET A 19 31.72 2.88 -5.78
N ASP A 20 32.76 2.16 -5.38
CA ASP A 20 34.14 2.62 -5.36
C ASP A 20 34.99 1.88 -6.42
N SER A 21 36.02 2.54 -6.92
CA SER A 21 37.16 1.90 -7.58
C SER A 21 38.39 2.12 -6.70
N LYS A 22 39.61 2.05 -7.24
CA LYS A 22 40.84 2.46 -6.55
C LYS A 22 41.52 3.57 -7.35
N GLY A 23 40.78 4.63 -7.62
CA GLY A 23 41.15 5.65 -8.60
C GLY A 23 41.20 5.03 -10.01
N ASP A 24 42.28 5.34 -10.74
CA ASP A 24 42.52 4.87 -12.11
C ASP A 24 43.19 3.49 -12.21
N GLU A 25 43.23 2.75 -11.11
CA GLU A 25 43.74 1.37 -11.10
C GLU A 25 42.86 0.43 -11.94
N SER A 26 43.48 -0.62 -12.47
CA SER A 26 42.82 -1.58 -13.36
C SER A 26 42.73 -2.98 -12.75
N PRO A 27 41.60 -3.70 -12.92
CA PRO A 27 40.38 -3.25 -13.60
C PRO A 27 39.60 -2.23 -12.76
N ARG A 28 39.11 -1.17 -13.41
CA ARG A 28 38.19 -0.20 -12.79
C ARG A 28 36.87 -0.89 -12.46
N SER A 29 36.27 -0.57 -11.31
CA SER A 29 34.90 -1.00 -11.00
C SER A 29 33.94 -0.49 -12.05
N PHE A 30 33.09 -1.39 -12.57
CA PHE A 30 32.12 -1.08 -13.62
C PHE A 30 30.80 -1.84 -13.41
N PRO A 31 29.99 -1.45 -12.42
CA PRO A 31 28.67 -2.03 -12.23
C PRO A 31 27.73 -1.59 -13.35
N GLN A 32 26.94 -2.53 -13.87
CA GLN A 32 25.81 -2.24 -14.76
C GLN A 32 24.51 -2.45 -13.98
N LEU A 33 23.85 -1.37 -13.61
CA LEU A 33 22.64 -1.36 -12.81
C LEU A 33 21.47 -0.80 -13.60
N TYR A 34 20.50 -1.66 -13.87
CA TYR A 34 19.26 -1.30 -14.54
C TYR A 34 18.06 -1.66 -13.68
N SER A 35 16.97 -0.87 -13.79
CA SER A 35 15.69 -1.18 -13.15
C SER A 35 15.80 -1.40 -11.64
N ALA A 36 16.40 -0.42 -10.96
CA ALA A 36 16.61 -0.43 -9.51
C ALA A 36 15.77 0.64 -8.81
N THR A 37 15.26 0.34 -7.62
CA THR A 37 14.56 1.29 -6.76
C THR A 37 15.30 1.44 -5.43
N PHE A 38 15.69 2.67 -5.12
CA PHE A 38 16.28 3.07 -3.85
C PHE A 38 15.29 3.95 -3.09
N VAL A 39 14.98 3.57 -1.85
CA VAL A 39 14.08 4.31 -0.97
C VAL A 39 14.87 4.71 0.26
N HIS A 40 15.05 6.01 0.46
CA HIS A 40 15.67 6.54 1.66
C HIS A 40 14.61 6.84 2.75
N HIS A 41 15.07 7.14 3.96
CA HIS A 41 14.27 7.75 5.00
C HIS A 41 14.33 9.29 4.91
N LEU A 42 13.18 9.99 4.93
CA LEU A 42 13.12 11.45 4.80
C LEU A 42 13.75 12.22 5.98
N ASP A 43 13.74 11.64 7.18
CA ASP A 43 14.48 12.18 8.33
C ASP A 43 15.90 11.61 8.42
N GLY A 44 16.44 11.13 7.30
CA GLY A 44 17.76 10.51 7.21
C GLY A 44 18.84 11.43 7.79
N SER A 45 19.52 10.94 8.83
CA SER A 45 20.70 11.54 9.46
C SER A 45 21.71 10.41 9.67
N PRO A 46 22.61 10.18 8.70
CA PRO A 46 23.62 9.13 8.76
C PRO A 46 24.37 9.11 10.10
N GLU A 47 24.32 7.99 10.81
CA GLU A 47 25.18 7.73 11.97
C GLU A 47 26.31 6.79 11.54
N SER A 48 27.12 7.25 10.59
CA SER A 48 28.18 6.44 10.01
C SER A 48 29.22 6.09 11.08
N VAL A 49 29.51 4.79 11.20
CA VAL A 49 30.65 4.29 11.99
C VAL A 49 31.99 4.55 11.31
N SER A 50 31.99 5.04 10.07
CA SER A 50 33.18 5.42 9.32
C SER A 50 33.53 6.88 9.53
N SER A 51 34.81 7.17 9.79
CA SER A 51 35.28 8.53 10.03
C SER A 51 35.49 9.36 8.76
N ASP A 52 35.48 8.74 7.59
CA ASP A 52 35.70 9.36 6.28
C ASP A 52 34.41 9.54 5.47
N ASP A 53 33.28 9.14 6.05
CA ASP A 53 31.99 9.21 5.38
C ASP A 53 30.91 9.68 6.34
N GLN A 54 30.53 10.93 6.20
CA GLN A 54 29.55 11.65 7.01
C GLN A 54 28.59 12.44 6.10
N PHE A 55 28.46 12.03 4.84
CA PHE A 55 27.71 12.78 3.83
C PHE A 55 26.29 12.25 3.67
N ASP A 56 25.31 13.14 3.67
CA ASP A 56 23.89 12.78 3.59
C ASP A 56 23.45 12.57 2.12
N ALA A 57 23.88 11.48 1.51
CA ALA A 57 23.53 11.13 0.13
C ALA A 57 22.89 9.74 0.01
N THR A 58 21.94 9.58 -0.91
CA THR A 58 21.27 8.28 -1.10
C THR A 58 22.17 7.28 -1.82
N LEU A 59 22.86 7.72 -2.88
CA LEU A 59 23.86 6.93 -3.60
C LEU A 59 25.21 7.64 -3.51
N ARG A 60 26.30 6.88 -3.36
CA ARG A 60 27.68 7.40 -3.42
C ARG A 60 28.48 6.69 -4.52
N LEU A 61 29.01 7.47 -5.46
CA LEU A 61 29.83 7.01 -6.59
C LEU A 61 31.21 7.66 -6.48
N ARG A 62 32.27 6.88 -6.28
CA ARG A 62 33.56 7.46 -5.85
C ARG A 62 34.79 6.71 -6.32
N GLU A 63 35.96 7.25 -5.97
CA GLU A 63 37.29 6.69 -6.23
C GLU A 63 37.46 6.30 -7.71
N GLY A 64 36.91 7.11 -8.61
CA GLY A 64 36.91 6.87 -10.04
C GLY A 64 36.11 5.63 -10.49
N THR A 65 34.99 5.29 -9.87
CA THR A 65 34.13 4.21 -10.39
C THR A 65 33.62 4.53 -11.79
N GLY A 66 33.63 3.54 -12.68
CA GLY A 66 32.84 3.56 -13.89
C GLY A 66 31.44 3.00 -13.65
N GLY A 67 30.70 2.72 -14.72
CA GLY A 67 29.47 1.94 -14.68
C GLY A 67 28.34 2.50 -15.54
N GLU A 68 27.25 1.74 -15.59
CA GLU A 68 26.02 2.08 -16.29
C GLU A 68 24.83 2.08 -15.34
N PHE A 69 24.06 3.17 -15.30
CA PHE A 69 22.95 3.37 -14.37
C PHE A 69 21.71 3.87 -15.12
N GLY A 70 20.78 2.96 -15.45
CA GLY A 70 19.62 3.25 -16.29
C GLY A 70 18.29 2.72 -15.72
N ASN A 71 17.18 3.37 -16.05
CA ASN A 71 15.85 3.02 -15.53
C ASN A 71 15.75 2.94 -13.99
N ILE A 72 16.47 3.79 -13.26
CA ILE A 72 16.51 3.80 -11.79
C ILE A 72 15.48 4.77 -11.20
N ILE A 73 14.92 4.41 -10.04
CA ILE A 73 14.18 5.30 -9.14
C ILE A 73 15.00 5.47 -7.86
N VAL A 74 15.26 6.72 -7.48
CA VAL A 74 15.80 7.12 -6.18
C VAL A 74 14.74 8.00 -5.54
N THR A 75 14.16 7.58 -4.43
CA THR A 75 13.03 8.28 -3.80
C THR A 75 13.22 8.44 -2.30
N ASN A 76 12.35 9.25 -1.69
CA ASN A 76 12.44 9.69 -0.30
C ASN A 76 13.80 10.33 0.06
N VAL A 77 14.48 10.93 -0.92
CA VAL A 77 15.79 11.56 -0.71
C VAL A 77 15.65 12.67 0.35
N PRO A 78 16.39 12.63 1.47
CA PRO A 78 16.30 13.68 2.49
C PRO A 78 17.05 14.94 2.04
N ASN A 79 18.27 14.79 1.51
CA ASN A 79 19.18 15.89 1.20
C ASN A 79 19.80 15.75 -0.20
N VAL A 80 20.69 14.76 -0.41
CA VAL A 80 21.39 14.55 -1.68
C VAL A 80 20.98 13.23 -2.33
N GLY A 81 20.65 13.25 -3.61
CA GLY A 81 20.35 12.04 -4.38
C GLY A 81 21.60 11.22 -4.63
N VAL A 82 22.56 11.80 -5.36
CA VAL A 82 23.82 11.14 -5.71
C VAL A 82 25.01 12.01 -5.31
N LEU A 83 25.91 11.47 -4.50
CA LEU A 83 27.21 12.08 -4.22
C LEU A 83 28.27 11.48 -5.16
N GLN A 84 29.05 12.36 -5.77
CA GLN A 84 30.29 12.02 -6.45
C GLN A 84 31.46 12.66 -5.71
N ASN A 85 32.44 11.85 -5.28
CA ASN A 85 33.68 12.33 -4.70
C ASN A 85 34.89 11.48 -5.11
N GLU A 86 36.09 12.07 -5.07
CA GLU A 86 37.34 11.40 -5.47
C GLU A 86 37.28 10.78 -6.89
N CYS A 87 36.77 11.53 -7.86
CA CYS A 87 36.72 11.09 -9.26
C CYS A 87 38.11 10.89 -9.87
N GLY A 88 38.23 9.93 -10.79
CA GLY A 88 39.45 9.64 -11.54
C GLY A 88 39.40 10.21 -12.96
N SER A 89 40.05 9.51 -13.89
CA SER A 89 40.08 9.85 -15.32
C SER A 89 38.82 9.46 -16.08
N GLU A 90 37.85 8.80 -15.44
CA GLU A 90 36.65 8.31 -16.10
C GLU A 90 35.82 9.45 -16.73
N THR A 91 35.24 9.16 -17.88
CA THR A 91 34.30 10.08 -18.53
C THR A 91 32.94 10.00 -17.84
N ARG A 92 32.49 11.10 -17.23
CA ARG A 92 31.16 11.21 -16.60
C ARG A 92 30.15 11.81 -17.58
N THR A 93 29.01 11.14 -17.78
CA THR A 93 28.07 11.53 -18.84
C THR A 93 26.62 11.08 -18.60
N HIS A 94 25.66 11.85 -19.11
CA HIS A 94 24.25 11.47 -19.21
C HIS A 94 23.87 10.80 -20.54
N THR A 95 24.79 10.82 -21.53
CA THR A 95 24.63 10.12 -22.81
C THR A 95 25.43 8.83 -22.78
N LEU A 96 24.75 7.69 -22.97
CA LEU A 96 25.39 6.37 -22.98
C LEU A 96 26.47 6.30 -24.07
N PRO A 97 27.75 6.08 -23.70
CA PRO A 97 28.81 5.93 -24.69
C PRO A 97 28.65 4.67 -25.54
N SER A 98 29.21 4.70 -26.76
CA SER A 98 29.19 3.55 -27.68
C SER A 98 30.50 2.73 -27.68
N SER A 99 31.51 3.21 -26.94
CA SER A 99 32.83 2.60 -26.77
C SER A 99 33.55 3.30 -25.61
N GLY A 100 34.56 2.66 -25.02
CA GLY A 100 35.36 3.25 -23.94
C GLY A 100 35.25 2.50 -22.61
N GLU A 101 34.52 1.40 -22.57
CA GLU A 101 34.41 0.50 -21.41
C GLU A 101 35.77 -0.01 -20.90
N PRO A 102 36.05 -0.01 -19.58
CA PRO A 102 35.23 0.46 -18.44
C PRO A 102 35.51 1.92 -18.01
N ASP A 103 36.01 2.80 -18.88
CA ASP A 103 36.54 4.11 -18.53
C ASP A 103 35.50 5.25 -18.54
N TYR A 104 34.22 4.92 -18.31
CA TYR A 104 33.16 5.91 -18.16
C TYR A 104 32.20 5.60 -17.02
N LEU A 105 31.55 6.65 -16.53
CA LEU A 105 30.41 6.60 -15.62
C LEU A 105 29.21 7.21 -16.33
N TRP A 106 28.28 6.35 -16.75
CA TRP A 106 27.03 6.78 -17.36
C TRP A 106 25.89 6.69 -16.35
N PHE A 107 25.27 7.84 -16.07
CA PHE A 107 24.04 7.90 -15.29
C PHE A 107 22.96 8.53 -16.15
N SER A 108 21.93 7.77 -16.49
CA SER A 108 20.88 8.27 -17.36
C SER A 108 20.18 9.49 -16.77
N SER A 109 20.07 10.57 -17.56
CA SER A 109 19.23 11.71 -17.21
C SER A 109 17.74 11.38 -17.16
N LYS A 110 17.36 10.18 -17.63
CA LYS A 110 16.00 9.67 -17.54
C LYS A 110 15.69 9.01 -16.20
N ASN A 111 16.68 8.72 -15.35
CA ASN A 111 16.43 8.19 -14.01
C ASN A 111 15.57 9.18 -13.19
N ILE A 112 14.81 8.66 -12.23
CA ILE A 112 14.03 9.49 -11.31
C ILE A 112 14.83 9.68 -10.02
N ILE A 113 14.95 10.93 -9.56
CA ILE A 113 15.47 11.28 -8.23
C ILE A 113 14.48 12.25 -7.58
N TYR A 114 13.87 11.84 -6.48
CA TYR A 114 12.79 12.57 -5.82
C TYR A 114 12.85 12.44 -4.29
N GLY A 115 12.35 13.42 -3.54
CA GLY A 115 12.43 13.41 -2.08
C GLY A 115 11.85 14.67 -1.44
N ALA A 116 12.48 15.11 -0.35
CA ALA A 116 12.11 16.31 0.39
C ALA A 116 12.07 17.57 -0.49
N SER A 117 11.49 18.65 0.05
CA SER A 117 11.60 19.96 -0.58
C SER A 117 13.07 20.38 -0.68
N ASP A 118 13.49 20.85 -1.86
CA ASP A 118 14.82 21.40 -2.12
C ASP A 118 15.99 20.40 -2.05
N ILE A 119 15.75 19.12 -2.34
CA ILE A 119 16.86 18.16 -2.51
C ILE A 119 17.87 18.59 -3.58
N THR A 120 19.12 18.22 -3.36
CA THR A 120 20.18 18.30 -4.36
C THR A 120 20.25 16.98 -5.13
N LEU A 121 19.96 16.99 -6.44
CA LEU A 121 19.97 15.75 -7.23
C LEU A 121 21.37 15.12 -7.28
N PHE A 122 22.40 15.95 -7.47
CA PHE A 122 23.79 15.53 -7.53
C PHE A 122 24.67 16.51 -6.73
N SER A 123 25.47 16.00 -5.79
CA SER A 123 26.58 16.73 -5.17
C SER A 123 27.89 16.24 -5.77
N ASN A 124 28.74 17.18 -6.20
CA ASN A 124 30.00 16.87 -6.89
C ASN A 124 31.17 17.51 -6.12
N GLU A 125 31.92 16.69 -5.40
CA GLU A 125 33.04 17.13 -4.55
C GLU A 125 34.39 16.85 -5.20
N ASP A 126 35.43 17.51 -4.70
CA ASP A 126 36.82 17.32 -5.11
C ASP A 126 37.01 17.39 -6.65
N ASP A 127 37.72 16.42 -7.22
CA ASP A 127 38.00 16.32 -8.66
C ASP A 127 36.74 16.04 -9.50
N CYS A 128 35.60 15.79 -8.86
CA CYS A 128 34.31 15.63 -9.53
C CYS A 128 33.65 16.96 -9.91
N ALA A 129 34.03 18.08 -9.29
CA ALA A 129 33.35 19.38 -9.48
C ALA A 129 33.36 19.87 -10.94
N SER A 130 34.39 19.50 -11.70
CA SER A 130 34.41 19.72 -13.15
C SER A 130 33.81 18.51 -13.88
N ASN A 131 32.77 18.75 -14.69
CA ASN A 131 32.06 17.74 -15.49
C ASN A 131 31.42 16.58 -14.70
N GLY A 132 31.02 16.83 -13.45
CA GLY A 132 30.20 15.89 -12.68
C GLY A 132 28.80 15.72 -13.26
N LEU A 133 28.14 14.62 -12.92
CA LEU A 133 26.73 14.41 -13.26
C LEU A 133 25.86 15.48 -12.59
N ASP A 134 24.81 15.94 -13.27
CA ASP A 134 24.00 17.08 -12.82
C ASP A 134 22.49 16.96 -13.08
N THR A 135 22.04 15.96 -13.85
CA THR A 135 20.66 15.91 -14.34
C THR A 135 20.00 14.55 -14.14
N ALA A 136 18.75 14.59 -13.63
CA ALA A 136 17.81 13.48 -13.59
C ALA A 136 16.37 14.03 -13.66
N LEU A 137 15.37 13.16 -13.82
CA LEU A 137 13.96 13.55 -13.67
C LEU A 137 13.65 13.77 -12.19
N ASN A 138 13.36 15.02 -11.80
CA ASN A 138 12.83 15.34 -10.47
C ASN A 138 11.30 15.32 -10.49
N LEU A 139 10.75 14.11 -10.46
CA LEU A 139 9.31 13.85 -10.49
C LEU A 139 8.97 12.83 -9.42
N ASP A 140 7.86 13.03 -8.71
CA ASP A 140 7.33 12.04 -7.79
C ASP A 140 7.09 10.71 -8.53
N PRO A 141 7.74 9.60 -8.14
CA PRO A 141 7.52 8.30 -8.76
C PRO A 141 6.14 7.71 -8.46
N ARG A 142 5.33 8.32 -7.57
CA ARG A 142 3.96 7.91 -7.25
C ARG A 142 3.86 6.41 -6.97
N LEU A 143 4.72 5.94 -6.06
CA LEU A 143 4.63 4.57 -5.54
C LEU A 143 3.34 4.45 -4.73
N ARG A 144 2.72 3.26 -4.74
CA ARG A 144 1.36 3.05 -4.22
C ARG A 144 1.26 3.36 -2.73
N MET A 145 2.10 2.72 -1.92
CA MET A 145 2.06 2.86 -0.47
C MET A 145 3.48 2.85 0.10
N MET A 146 4.22 3.92 -0.17
CA MET A 146 5.61 4.05 0.28
C MET A 146 5.72 5.22 1.26
N PRO A 147 5.75 4.99 2.59
CA PRO A 147 5.98 6.05 3.57
C PRO A 147 7.28 6.79 3.30
N GLY A 148 7.28 8.10 3.57
CA GLY A 148 8.50 8.93 3.49
C GLY A 148 9.58 8.52 4.50
N THR A 149 9.14 8.03 5.66
CA THR A 149 9.96 7.59 6.79
C THR A 149 10.06 6.07 6.86
N ALA A 150 10.02 5.39 5.71
CA ALA A 150 10.04 3.93 5.71
C ALA A 150 11.39 3.37 6.19
N ASP A 151 11.33 2.39 7.09
CA ASP A 151 12.45 1.80 7.82
C ASP A 151 12.13 0.37 8.30
N GLU A 152 12.95 -0.18 9.21
CA GLU A 152 12.77 -1.49 9.82
C GLU A 152 11.52 -1.64 10.71
N ASP A 153 10.89 -0.55 11.12
CA ASP A 153 9.69 -0.54 11.96
C ASP A 153 8.41 -0.33 11.13
N THR A 154 8.56 0.03 9.85
CA THR A 154 7.44 0.14 8.91
C THR A 154 6.61 -1.13 8.85
N THR A 155 5.36 -1.01 9.27
CA THR A 155 4.43 -2.13 9.50
C THR A 155 3.88 -2.72 8.21
N PHE A 156 3.71 -1.89 7.17
CA PHE A 156 3.29 -2.30 5.84
C PHE A 156 3.63 -1.23 4.79
N LEU A 157 4.05 -1.67 3.60
CA LEU A 157 4.37 -0.83 2.45
C LEU A 157 4.08 -1.54 1.12
N ASP A 158 3.96 -0.78 0.04
CA ASP A 158 3.92 -1.25 -1.34
C ASP A 158 4.79 -0.33 -2.22
N PRO A 159 5.98 -0.80 -2.65
CA PRO A 159 6.95 -0.01 -3.40
C PRO A 159 6.65 -0.01 -4.91
N ARG A 160 5.55 -0.63 -5.35
CA ARG A 160 5.17 -0.66 -6.76
C ARG A 160 4.70 0.73 -7.22
N PRO A 161 5.00 1.14 -8.46
CA PRO A 161 4.43 2.36 -9.03
C PRO A 161 2.90 2.24 -9.22
N SER A 162 2.17 3.34 -8.99
CA SER A 162 0.76 3.47 -9.37
C SER A 162 0.60 3.55 -10.89
N ALA A 163 -0.57 3.24 -11.44
CA ALA A 163 -0.80 3.23 -12.91
C ALA A 163 -0.54 4.59 -13.61
N SER A 164 -0.53 5.70 -12.87
CA SER A 164 -0.26 7.05 -13.39
C SER A 164 1.18 7.52 -13.14
N SER A 165 2.05 6.62 -12.69
CA SER A 165 3.43 6.91 -12.32
C SER A 165 4.28 7.39 -13.50
N PRO A 166 5.18 8.37 -13.30
CA PRO A 166 6.24 8.69 -14.26
C PRO A 166 7.20 7.54 -14.58
N ALA A 167 7.21 6.46 -13.77
CA ALA A 167 8.07 5.29 -13.97
C ALA A 167 7.87 4.61 -15.34
N TYR A 168 6.68 4.72 -15.94
CA TYR A 168 6.35 4.08 -17.22
C TYR A 168 6.71 4.90 -18.47
N PHE A 169 7.38 6.04 -18.32
CA PHE A 169 7.69 6.94 -19.44
C PHE A 169 9.20 7.17 -19.59
N SER A 170 9.67 7.51 -20.79
CA SER A 170 11.07 7.90 -21.08
C SER A 170 12.10 6.86 -20.62
N LEU A 171 12.05 5.64 -21.14
CA LEU A 171 12.92 4.53 -20.70
C LEU A 171 14.23 4.47 -21.48
N ASP A 172 15.22 3.82 -20.88
CA ASP A 172 16.45 3.37 -21.53
C ASP A 172 16.32 1.91 -21.97
N SER A 173 16.97 1.57 -23.08
CA SER A 173 17.17 0.17 -23.46
C SER A 173 18.17 -0.47 -22.52
N VAL A 174 17.87 -1.67 -22.04
CA VAL A 174 18.84 -2.51 -21.32
C VAL A 174 19.80 -3.20 -22.31
N PRO A 175 20.98 -3.66 -21.86
CA PRO A 175 21.89 -4.46 -22.69
C PRO A 175 21.18 -5.68 -23.28
N SER A 176 21.47 -5.99 -24.54
CA SER A 176 20.89 -7.12 -25.26
C SER A 176 21.71 -8.38 -25.04
N ASP A 177 21.60 -8.99 -23.87
CA ASP A 177 22.25 -10.25 -23.49
C ASP A 177 21.26 -11.23 -22.82
N ASP A 178 21.77 -12.39 -22.38
CA ASP A 178 20.97 -13.40 -21.69
C ASP A 178 20.70 -13.06 -20.21
N PHE A 179 21.28 -11.96 -19.71
CA PHE A 179 21.15 -11.54 -18.33
C PHE A 179 20.02 -10.56 -18.12
N TYR A 180 19.84 -9.51 -18.95
CA TYR A 180 18.81 -8.48 -18.74
C TYR A 180 17.49 -8.75 -19.50
N THR A 181 16.36 -8.47 -18.86
CA THR A 181 15.03 -8.45 -19.50
C THR A 181 14.64 -7.02 -19.82
N SER A 182 14.18 -6.79 -21.05
CA SER A 182 13.58 -5.52 -21.43
C SER A 182 12.27 -5.32 -20.68
N VAL A 183 12.13 -4.17 -20.02
CA VAL A 183 10.93 -3.76 -19.29
C VAL A 183 10.41 -2.42 -19.78
N ASP A 184 9.14 -2.13 -19.53
CA ASP A 184 8.46 -0.88 -19.87
C ASP A 184 8.28 0.05 -18.65
N TYR A 185 9.13 -0.10 -17.63
CA TYR A 185 9.11 0.69 -16.39
C TYR A 185 10.51 0.96 -15.83
N LYS A 186 10.60 2.00 -14.99
CA LYS A 186 11.75 2.27 -14.11
C LYS A 186 11.55 1.64 -12.75
N GLY A 187 12.65 1.39 -12.08
CA GLY A 187 12.62 0.81 -10.75
C GLY A 187 12.54 -0.71 -10.78
N ALA A 188 12.49 -1.28 -9.59
CA ALA A 188 12.53 -2.72 -9.37
C ALA A 188 11.19 -3.43 -9.61
N PHE A 189 10.09 -2.69 -9.72
CA PHE A 189 8.74 -3.24 -9.72
C PHE A 189 7.81 -2.55 -10.71
N ASP A 190 6.86 -3.33 -11.24
CA ASP A 190 5.64 -2.88 -11.92
C ASP A 190 4.43 -3.44 -11.14
N THR A 191 3.66 -4.36 -11.74
CA THR A 191 2.52 -5.03 -11.13
C THR A 191 2.97 -6.21 -10.28
N ASP A 192 4.04 -6.88 -10.73
CA ASP A 192 4.74 -7.94 -10.01
C ASP A 192 5.67 -7.38 -8.93
N ILE A 193 5.48 -7.86 -7.70
CA ILE A 193 6.39 -7.65 -6.58
C ILE A 193 7.19 -8.94 -6.36
N TRP A 194 8.30 -9.10 -7.07
CA TRP A 194 9.15 -10.30 -6.98
C TRP A 194 9.75 -10.59 -5.58
N LEU A 195 9.60 -9.65 -4.63
CA LEU A 195 9.90 -9.86 -3.21
C LEU A 195 8.88 -10.75 -2.49
N ASP A 196 7.69 -10.92 -3.07
CA ASP A 196 6.65 -11.81 -2.59
C ASP A 196 7.15 -13.26 -2.56
N ASN A 197 6.92 -13.96 -1.45
CA ASN A 197 7.43 -15.29 -1.13
C ASN A 197 8.97 -15.45 -1.12
N LEU A 198 9.73 -14.37 -1.27
CA LEU A 198 11.20 -14.38 -1.28
C LEU A 198 11.79 -13.69 -0.05
N SER A 199 11.21 -12.56 0.34
CA SER A 199 11.85 -11.59 1.23
C SER A 199 11.35 -11.70 2.68
N TRP A 200 12.17 -11.21 3.61
CA TRP A 200 11.76 -11.01 5.00
C TRP A 200 10.51 -10.13 5.12
N LEU A 201 10.37 -9.12 4.24
CA LEU A 201 9.17 -8.29 4.18
C LEU A 201 7.92 -9.12 3.88
N SER A 202 8.00 -10.06 2.94
CA SER A 202 6.88 -10.96 2.60
C SER A 202 6.56 -11.92 3.76
N GLU A 203 7.58 -12.57 4.32
CA GLU A 203 7.43 -13.51 5.43
C GLU A 203 6.80 -12.89 6.69
N ASN A 204 6.97 -11.57 6.88
CA ASN A 204 6.42 -10.83 8.02
C ASN A 204 5.17 -10.02 7.67
N GLY A 205 4.58 -10.23 6.49
CA GLY A 205 3.35 -9.54 6.07
C GLY A 205 3.49 -8.02 6.00
N ARG A 206 4.67 -7.53 5.61
CA ARG A 206 5.01 -6.10 5.47
C ARG A 206 4.89 -5.58 4.04
N ILE A 207 4.66 -6.46 3.07
CA ILE A 207 4.35 -6.12 1.68
C ILE A 207 3.13 -6.92 1.21
N PRO A 208 2.36 -6.42 0.23
CA PRO A 208 1.25 -7.15 -0.33
C PRO A 208 1.71 -8.43 -1.02
N ALA A 209 0.85 -9.44 -1.08
CA ALA A 209 1.02 -10.52 -2.04
C ALA A 209 0.83 -9.99 -3.46
N ASN A 210 1.38 -10.71 -4.43
CA ASN A 210 1.04 -10.48 -5.81
C ASN A 210 -0.46 -10.70 -6.04
N ALA A 211 -1.03 -9.92 -6.98
CA ALA A 211 -2.43 -10.05 -7.33
C ALA A 211 -2.72 -11.51 -7.77
N PRO A 212 -3.80 -12.14 -7.30
CA PRO A 212 -4.10 -13.53 -7.65
C PRO A 212 -4.25 -13.79 -9.14
N ASP A 213 -4.60 -12.76 -9.89
CA ASP A 213 -4.61 -12.76 -11.36
C ASP A 213 -3.78 -11.58 -11.88
N PRO A 214 -2.51 -11.80 -12.30
CA PRO A 214 -1.64 -10.74 -12.78
C PRO A 214 -2.06 -10.19 -14.16
N THR A 215 -3.05 -10.80 -14.82
CA THR A 215 -3.53 -10.33 -16.13
C THR A 215 -4.60 -9.24 -16.01
N LYS A 216 -5.18 -9.07 -14.82
CA LYS A 216 -6.22 -8.07 -14.55
C LYS A 216 -5.61 -6.74 -14.13
N SER A 217 -6.19 -5.66 -14.61
CA SER A 217 -5.84 -4.32 -14.15
C SER A 217 -6.26 -4.14 -12.69
N ILE A 218 -5.44 -3.40 -11.94
CA ILE A 218 -5.71 -3.05 -10.55
C ILE A 218 -6.55 -1.78 -10.51
N LEU A 219 -7.64 -1.81 -9.74
CA LEU A 219 -8.45 -0.65 -9.41
C LEU A 219 -8.26 -0.33 -7.92
N GLU A 220 -7.62 0.80 -7.64
CA GLU A 220 -7.39 1.28 -6.28
C GLU A 220 -8.60 2.07 -5.77
N LEU A 221 -9.05 1.76 -4.55
CA LEU A 221 -10.16 2.39 -3.84
C LEU A 221 -9.58 3.10 -2.60
N CYS A 222 -9.66 4.44 -2.61
CA CYS A 222 -9.20 5.27 -1.51
C CYS A 222 -9.87 6.66 -1.60
N GLY A 223 -10.20 7.26 -0.45
CA GLY A 223 -10.89 8.54 -0.39
C GLY A 223 -12.30 8.46 -0.95
N VAL A 224 -12.78 9.54 -1.56
CA VAL A 224 -14.16 9.58 -2.06
C VAL A 224 -14.32 8.82 -3.38
N ILE A 225 -15.19 7.80 -3.38
CA ILE A 225 -15.66 7.10 -4.57
C ILE A 225 -16.71 7.97 -5.25
N GLN A 226 -16.32 8.60 -6.37
CA GLN A 226 -17.13 9.58 -7.08
C GLN A 226 -18.26 8.94 -7.89
N GLY A 227 -19.48 9.46 -7.74
CA GLY A 227 -20.64 9.03 -8.52
C GLY A 227 -21.05 7.57 -8.27
N SER A 228 -21.96 7.06 -9.11
CA SER A 228 -22.33 5.65 -9.09
C SER A 228 -21.23 4.81 -9.71
N THR A 229 -20.72 3.83 -8.96
CA THR A 229 -19.59 2.97 -9.35
C THR A 229 -20.01 1.51 -9.36
N THR A 230 -19.46 0.71 -10.29
CA THR A 230 -19.66 -0.74 -10.35
C THR A 230 -18.32 -1.45 -10.28
N LEU A 231 -18.16 -2.36 -9.33
CA LEU A 231 -17.00 -3.22 -9.18
C LEU A 231 -17.34 -4.60 -9.77
N THR A 232 -16.55 -5.04 -10.75
CA THR A 232 -16.71 -6.33 -11.42
C THR A 232 -15.50 -7.23 -11.17
N GLN A 233 -15.64 -8.53 -11.40
CA GLN A 233 -14.53 -9.47 -11.32
C GLN A 233 -13.45 -9.29 -12.40
N ASP A 234 -13.62 -8.35 -13.34
CA ASP A 234 -12.64 -8.09 -14.42
C ASP A 234 -11.40 -7.33 -13.91
N PHE A 235 -11.48 -6.78 -12.70
CA PHE A 235 -10.41 -6.01 -12.06
C PHE A 235 -10.01 -6.65 -10.72
N VAL A 236 -8.78 -6.36 -10.30
CA VAL A 236 -8.33 -6.61 -8.93
C VAL A 236 -8.59 -5.32 -8.14
N HIS A 237 -9.55 -5.35 -7.23
CA HIS A 237 -9.91 -4.17 -6.41
C HIS A 237 -9.04 -4.14 -5.16
N ILE A 238 -8.35 -3.02 -4.95
CA ILE A 238 -7.48 -2.80 -3.80
C ILE A 238 -8.00 -1.62 -2.99
N LEU A 239 -8.48 -1.87 -1.78
CA LEU A 239 -8.82 -0.86 -0.79
C LEU A 239 -7.55 -0.45 -0.03
N SER A 240 -6.97 0.69 -0.41
CA SER A 240 -5.66 1.15 0.11
C SER A 240 -5.77 2.15 1.26
N CYS A 241 -6.93 2.78 1.44
CA CYS A 241 -7.25 3.64 2.58
C CYS A 241 -8.75 3.60 2.87
N GLN A 242 -9.26 4.41 3.80
CA GLN A 242 -10.71 4.59 3.95
C GLN A 242 -11.32 5.12 2.64
N ALA A 243 -12.28 4.38 2.09
CA ALA A 243 -12.98 4.72 0.85
C ALA A 243 -14.46 5.01 1.14
N PHE A 244 -14.94 6.16 0.68
CA PHE A 244 -16.26 6.71 1.02
C PHE A 244 -17.18 6.70 -0.19
N VAL A 245 -18.30 5.98 -0.11
CA VAL A 245 -19.33 5.92 -1.16
C VAL A 245 -20.37 7.01 -0.90
N GLN A 246 -20.49 7.97 -1.83
CA GLN A 246 -21.42 9.10 -1.72
C GLN A 246 -22.74 8.94 -2.49
N PHE A 247 -22.81 7.95 -3.39
CA PHE A 247 -23.97 7.73 -4.26
C PHE A 247 -24.40 6.26 -4.23
N GLN A 248 -23.98 5.46 -5.22
CA GLN A 248 -24.28 4.04 -5.27
C GLN A 248 -23.04 3.26 -5.62
N LEU A 249 -22.73 2.25 -4.81
CA LEU A 249 -21.73 1.24 -5.12
C LEU A 249 -22.44 -0.06 -5.48
N THR A 250 -22.25 -0.55 -6.70
CA THR A 250 -22.67 -1.90 -7.10
C THR A 250 -21.46 -2.82 -7.09
N ILE A 251 -21.58 -3.99 -6.48
CA ILE A 251 -20.54 -5.01 -6.51
C ILE A 251 -21.13 -6.28 -7.11
N GLU A 252 -20.59 -6.70 -8.25
CA GLU A 252 -21.08 -7.89 -8.95
C GLU A 252 -20.68 -9.18 -8.21
N ALA A 253 -21.51 -10.21 -8.35
CA ALA A 253 -21.26 -11.53 -7.79
C ALA A 253 -19.89 -12.09 -8.22
N GLY A 254 -19.17 -12.72 -7.28
CA GLY A 254 -17.83 -13.27 -7.52
C GLY A 254 -16.70 -12.26 -7.37
N THR A 255 -16.99 -10.97 -7.17
CA THR A 255 -15.96 -9.95 -6.98
C THR A 255 -15.27 -10.11 -5.62
N THR A 256 -13.94 -10.05 -5.62
CA THR A 256 -13.13 -9.97 -4.40
C THR A 256 -12.50 -8.59 -4.28
N ILE A 257 -12.61 -7.99 -3.10
CA ILE A 257 -11.99 -6.73 -2.73
C ILE A 257 -10.89 -7.05 -1.73
N TYR A 258 -9.66 -6.68 -2.07
CA TYR A 258 -8.49 -6.87 -1.22
C TYR A 258 -8.17 -5.58 -0.51
N ALA A 259 -7.94 -5.61 0.79
CA ALA A 259 -7.54 -4.46 1.58
C ALA A 259 -6.05 -4.51 1.90
N TYR A 260 -5.41 -3.34 1.87
CA TYR A 260 -4.07 -3.18 2.41
C TYR A 260 -4.11 -3.25 3.93
N LYS A 261 -2.98 -3.66 4.52
CA LYS A 261 -2.82 -3.61 5.97
C LYS A 261 -2.73 -2.15 6.41
N GLU A 262 -3.31 -1.84 7.57
CA GLU A 262 -3.05 -0.57 8.23
C GLU A 262 -1.53 -0.36 8.34
N SER A 263 -1.10 0.83 7.94
CA SER A 263 0.27 1.29 8.14
C SER A 263 0.19 2.55 8.99
N THR A 264 0.96 2.54 10.07
CA THR A 264 1.04 3.61 11.09
C THR A 264 1.43 4.97 10.50
N ASP A 265 1.97 4.98 9.27
CA ASP A 265 2.50 6.16 8.61
C ASP A 265 1.50 6.78 7.60
N PHE A 266 0.31 6.19 7.44
CA PHE A 266 -0.79 6.73 6.62
C PHE A 266 -1.94 7.18 7.52
N SER A 267 -1.95 8.47 7.88
CA SER A 267 -3.04 9.21 8.56
C SER A 267 -3.66 8.62 9.83
N GLY A 268 -3.20 7.47 10.34
CA GLY A 268 -3.76 6.80 11.51
C GLY A 268 -5.15 6.20 11.29
N THR A 269 -5.50 5.82 10.05
CA THR A 269 -6.80 5.19 9.77
C THR A 269 -6.64 3.91 8.95
N ALA A 270 -7.12 2.79 9.50
CA ALA A 270 -7.10 1.52 8.79
C ALA A 270 -8.00 1.56 7.53
N PRO A 271 -7.59 0.93 6.40
CA PRO A 271 -8.40 0.91 5.19
C PRO A 271 -9.78 0.30 5.44
N ALA A 272 -10.86 1.04 5.17
CA ALA A 272 -12.24 0.61 5.39
C ALA A 272 -13.13 1.05 4.23
N LEU A 273 -14.19 0.29 3.93
CA LEU A 273 -15.19 0.72 2.96
C LEU A 273 -16.38 1.32 3.73
N VAL A 274 -16.62 2.61 3.53
CA VAL A 274 -17.66 3.37 4.22
C VAL A 274 -18.74 3.78 3.23
N VAL A 275 -19.98 3.33 3.47
CA VAL A 275 -21.16 3.79 2.74
C VAL A 275 -21.79 4.93 3.51
N GLU A 276 -21.71 6.15 2.97
CA GLU A 276 -22.18 7.35 3.67
C GLU A 276 -23.71 7.38 3.81
N LYS A 277 -24.21 8.15 4.78
CA LYS A 277 -25.64 8.36 4.99
C LYS A 277 -26.30 8.93 3.73
N GLY A 278 -27.30 8.19 3.21
CA GLY A 278 -28.01 8.53 1.98
C GLY A 278 -27.41 7.91 0.70
N ALA A 279 -26.24 7.30 0.79
CA ALA A 279 -25.70 6.44 -0.26
C ALA A 279 -26.25 5.01 -0.15
N THR A 280 -26.00 4.19 -1.17
CA THR A 280 -26.43 2.78 -1.20
C THR A 280 -25.33 1.85 -1.67
N ILE A 281 -25.33 0.63 -1.15
CA ILE A 281 -24.50 -0.48 -1.63
C ILE A 281 -25.38 -1.61 -2.16
N GLU A 282 -25.16 -2.05 -3.38
CA GLU A 282 -25.81 -3.23 -3.98
C GLU A 282 -24.76 -4.34 -4.18
N ALA A 283 -24.51 -5.11 -3.12
CA ALA A 283 -23.59 -6.24 -3.10
C ALA A 283 -24.40 -7.55 -3.06
N ARG A 284 -24.80 -8.04 -4.24
CA ARG A 284 -25.64 -9.24 -4.41
C ARG A 284 -24.86 -10.39 -5.01
N GLY A 285 -24.04 -11.03 -4.19
CA GLY A 285 -23.41 -12.30 -4.51
C GLY A 285 -24.43 -13.45 -4.64
N THR A 286 -23.91 -14.63 -4.92
CA THR A 286 -24.69 -15.88 -4.93
C THR A 286 -23.96 -16.96 -4.13
N ALA A 287 -24.61 -18.08 -3.87
CA ALA A 287 -23.97 -19.22 -3.21
C ALA A 287 -22.73 -19.73 -3.99
N ASP A 288 -22.79 -19.70 -5.32
CA ASP A 288 -21.72 -20.16 -6.21
C ASP A 288 -20.68 -19.06 -6.50
N ALA A 289 -21.07 -17.80 -6.37
CA ALA A 289 -20.23 -16.62 -6.64
C ALA A 289 -20.44 -15.56 -5.53
N PRO A 290 -19.90 -15.80 -4.33
CA PRO A 290 -19.97 -14.84 -3.22
C PRO A 290 -19.23 -13.54 -3.57
N ILE A 291 -19.53 -12.47 -2.86
CA ILE A 291 -18.65 -11.29 -2.79
C ILE A 291 -17.78 -11.44 -1.55
N THR A 292 -16.49 -11.16 -1.66
CA THR A 292 -15.54 -11.33 -0.54
C THR A 292 -14.70 -10.08 -0.37
N PHE A 293 -14.67 -9.56 0.85
CA PHE A 293 -13.72 -8.56 1.31
C PHE A 293 -12.69 -9.25 2.19
N THR A 294 -11.41 -9.04 1.90
CA THR A 294 -10.31 -9.73 2.58
C THR A 294 -9.01 -8.94 2.49
N THR A 295 -7.93 -9.41 3.09
CA THR A 295 -6.60 -8.77 3.00
C THR A 295 -5.87 -9.16 1.71
N ILE A 296 -4.98 -8.29 1.23
CA ILE A 296 -4.03 -8.60 0.14
C ILE A 296 -2.84 -9.43 0.61
N LEU A 297 -2.67 -9.68 1.91
CA LEU A 297 -1.53 -10.42 2.45
C LEU A 297 -1.62 -11.92 2.15
N ASN A 298 -0.46 -12.57 2.03
CA ASN A 298 -0.39 -14.03 2.12
C ASN A 298 -0.73 -14.45 3.55
N ILE A 299 -1.91 -15.00 3.74
CA ILE A 299 -2.33 -15.50 5.05
C ILE A 299 -1.63 -16.83 5.35
N ASP A 300 -0.79 -16.84 6.37
CA ASP A 300 -0.37 -18.09 7.00
C ASP A 300 -1.55 -18.65 7.81
N THR A 301 -2.22 -19.64 7.24
CA THR A 301 -3.34 -20.36 7.88
C THR A 301 -2.95 -21.10 9.17
N SER A 302 -1.66 -21.19 9.51
CA SER A 302 -1.17 -21.79 10.75
C SER A 302 -1.24 -20.84 11.95
N ILE A 303 -1.41 -19.53 11.71
CA ILE A 303 -1.55 -18.49 12.72
C ILE A 303 -2.91 -17.79 12.51
N ILE A 304 -3.61 -17.47 13.59
CA ILE A 304 -4.80 -16.62 13.49
C ILE A 304 -4.32 -15.21 13.16
N ASN A 305 -4.56 -14.78 11.93
CA ASN A 305 -4.40 -13.40 11.51
C ASN A 305 -5.74 -12.69 11.72
N SER A 306 -5.72 -11.47 12.24
CA SER A 306 -6.87 -10.57 12.40
C SER A 306 -6.32 -9.14 12.43
N GLY A 307 -7.17 -8.12 12.32
CA GLY A 307 -6.69 -6.75 12.46
C GLY A 307 -5.96 -6.22 11.24
N LEU A 308 -6.28 -6.75 10.06
CA LEU A 308 -5.54 -6.44 8.85
C LEU A 308 -6.18 -5.33 8.04
N TRP A 309 -7.39 -4.88 8.35
CA TRP A 309 -8.05 -3.74 7.70
C TRP A 309 -9.35 -3.41 8.44
N GLY A 310 -9.92 -2.23 8.20
CA GLY A 310 -10.98 -1.65 9.00
C GLY A 310 -12.40 -2.23 8.85
N GLY A 311 -12.68 -3.03 7.83
CA GLY A 311 -13.99 -3.64 7.62
C GLY A 311 -14.97 -2.83 6.74
N LEU A 312 -16.24 -3.25 6.76
CA LEU A 312 -17.34 -2.68 5.97
C LEU A 312 -18.29 -1.91 6.88
N ILE A 313 -18.43 -0.61 6.65
CA ILE A 313 -19.22 0.29 7.49
C ILE A 313 -20.34 0.90 6.65
N ILE A 314 -21.58 0.80 7.12
CA ILE A 314 -22.76 1.39 6.47
C ILE A 314 -23.41 2.38 7.41
N LEU A 315 -23.44 3.65 7.02
CA LEU A 315 -24.09 4.74 7.74
C LEU A 315 -25.51 4.92 7.19
N GLY A 316 -26.51 4.69 8.03
CA GLY A 316 -27.92 4.80 7.68
C GLY A 316 -28.61 6.02 8.32
N ASN A 317 -29.89 6.19 7.96
CA ASN A 317 -30.74 7.30 8.40
C ASN A 317 -31.87 6.86 9.36
N ALA A 318 -31.79 5.64 9.90
CA ALA A 318 -32.75 5.12 10.87
C ALA A 318 -32.52 5.65 12.30
N PRO A 319 -33.54 5.61 13.17
CA PRO A 319 -33.42 6.11 14.52
C PRO A 319 -32.37 5.38 15.34
N ILE A 320 -31.61 6.17 16.11
CA ILE A 320 -30.66 5.73 17.12
C ILE A 320 -30.94 6.47 18.43
N TYR A 321 -30.41 5.99 19.54
CA TYR A 321 -30.36 6.81 20.77
C TYR A 321 -29.52 8.07 20.52
N GLY A 322 -29.91 9.20 21.10
CA GLY A 322 -29.21 10.48 20.88
C GLY A 322 -29.50 11.21 19.54
N GLY A 323 -29.99 10.51 18.52
CA GLY A 323 -30.49 11.07 17.26
C GLY A 323 -29.52 11.01 16.08
N GLU A 324 -28.30 11.51 16.25
CA GLU A 324 -27.19 11.38 15.29
C GLU A 324 -25.87 11.19 16.05
N ALA A 325 -24.94 10.44 15.46
CA ALA A 325 -23.63 10.15 16.00
C ALA A 325 -22.62 9.87 14.87
N GLU A 326 -21.34 9.76 15.21
CA GLU A 326 -20.26 9.33 14.31
C GLU A 326 -19.79 7.94 14.75
N VAL A 327 -19.40 7.10 13.79
CA VAL A 327 -18.72 5.83 14.11
C VAL A 327 -17.28 6.17 14.46
N GLU A 328 -16.76 5.54 15.50
CA GLU A 328 -15.36 5.43 15.86
C GLU A 328 -14.42 5.47 14.63
N GLY A 329 -13.54 6.48 14.54
CA GLY A 329 -12.53 6.64 13.47
C GLY A 329 -13.04 6.96 12.08
N ILE A 330 -14.35 7.21 11.94
CA ILE A 330 -14.98 7.74 10.72
C ILE A 330 -15.40 9.19 11.00
N GLU A 331 -14.44 10.03 11.41
CA GLU A 331 -14.67 11.41 11.85
C GLU A 331 -15.34 12.26 10.76
N GLY A 332 -16.37 13.03 11.16
CA GLY A 332 -17.07 13.95 10.27
C GLY A 332 -18.17 13.33 9.39
N TYR A 333 -18.46 12.04 9.54
CA TYR A 333 -19.54 11.36 8.81
C TYR A 333 -20.62 10.84 9.78
N LEU A 334 -21.79 11.49 9.74
CA LEU A 334 -22.89 11.21 10.67
C LEU A 334 -23.80 10.07 10.17
N TYR A 335 -24.13 9.14 11.07
CA TYR A 335 -25.26 8.22 10.93
C TYR A 335 -26.41 8.62 11.86
N GLY A 336 -27.53 7.91 11.73
CA GLY A 336 -28.73 8.18 12.52
C GLY A 336 -29.67 9.19 11.85
N GLY A 337 -30.92 9.15 12.27
CA GLY A 337 -31.98 9.97 11.72
C GLY A 337 -33.36 9.58 12.23
N SER A 338 -34.37 9.66 11.37
CA SER A 338 -35.77 9.42 11.75
C SER A 338 -36.48 8.37 10.90
N ASP A 339 -35.83 7.82 9.88
CA ASP A 339 -36.45 6.90 8.95
C ASP A 339 -36.21 5.44 9.33
N SER A 340 -37.11 4.85 10.12
CA SER A 340 -37.06 3.42 10.46
C SER A 340 -37.12 2.48 9.25
N SER A 341 -37.50 2.98 8.08
CA SER A 341 -37.53 2.23 6.82
C SER A 341 -36.40 2.60 5.87
N ASP A 342 -35.38 3.32 6.35
CA ASP A 342 -34.19 3.66 5.57
C ASP A 342 -33.64 2.42 4.84
N ASN A 343 -33.21 2.64 3.60
CA ASN A 343 -32.72 1.60 2.71
C ASN A 343 -31.34 2.00 2.19
N SER A 344 -30.31 1.49 2.87
CA SER A 344 -28.90 1.64 2.51
C SER A 344 -28.45 0.62 1.47
N GLY A 345 -29.37 -0.18 0.91
CA GLY A 345 -29.12 -1.13 -0.18
C GLY A 345 -29.24 -2.60 0.24
N SER A 346 -28.31 -3.45 -0.20
CA SER A 346 -28.37 -4.89 -0.03
C SER A 346 -27.00 -5.56 0.07
N LEU A 347 -26.85 -6.37 1.11
CA LEU A 347 -25.77 -7.34 1.30
C LEU A 347 -26.37 -8.76 1.20
N GLN A 348 -25.97 -9.50 0.17
CA GLN A 348 -26.38 -10.88 -0.04
C GLN A 348 -25.20 -11.75 -0.48
N TYR A 349 -24.91 -12.85 0.23
CA TYR A 349 -23.72 -13.68 -0.01
C TYR A 349 -22.42 -12.87 0.04
N VAL A 350 -22.29 -12.04 1.07
CA VAL A 350 -21.12 -11.19 1.33
C VAL A 350 -20.29 -11.81 2.45
N ARG A 351 -18.97 -11.86 2.28
CA ARG A 351 -18.03 -12.34 3.29
C ARG A 351 -17.02 -11.25 3.60
N VAL A 352 -16.76 -11.02 4.87
CA VAL A 352 -15.78 -10.05 5.35
C VAL A 352 -14.80 -10.78 6.25
N TRP A 353 -13.54 -10.85 5.82
CA TRP A 353 -12.53 -11.65 6.50
C TRP A 353 -11.31 -10.82 6.89
N TYR A 354 -10.69 -11.16 8.03
CA TYR A 354 -9.45 -10.55 8.53
C TYR A 354 -9.55 -9.04 8.83
N GLY A 355 -10.77 -8.56 9.01
CA GLY A 355 -11.04 -7.14 9.29
C GLY A 355 -10.76 -6.77 10.75
N GLY A 356 -11.32 -5.64 11.13
CA GLY A 356 -11.16 -4.99 12.41
C GLY A 356 -9.88 -4.16 12.47
N SER A 357 -9.91 -3.05 13.20
CA SER A 357 -8.65 -2.35 13.56
C SER A 357 -8.80 -1.51 14.82
N VAL A 358 -7.73 -1.42 15.59
CA VAL A 358 -7.64 -0.51 16.74
C VAL A 358 -7.13 0.83 16.25
N ILE A 359 -8.04 1.81 16.19
CA ILE A 359 -7.78 3.17 15.69
C ILE A 359 -7.45 4.15 16.82
N GLY A 360 -7.69 3.75 18.08
CA GLY A 360 -7.32 4.52 19.26
C GLY A 360 -7.49 3.71 20.55
N GLN A 361 -7.29 4.34 21.70
CA GLN A 361 -7.48 3.65 22.99
C GLN A 361 -8.98 3.43 23.26
N ASN A 362 -9.41 2.16 23.26
CA ASN A 362 -10.82 1.74 23.32
C ASN A 362 -11.63 2.38 22.18
N ASN A 363 -11.04 2.38 20.99
CA ASN A 363 -11.63 2.92 19.80
C ASN A 363 -11.23 1.99 18.65
N GLU A 364 -12.20 1.25 18.15
CA GLU A 364 -12.03 0.14 17.23
C GLU A 364 -13.07 0.24 16.10
N ILE A 365 -12.70 -0.24 14.90
CA ILE A 365 -13.64 -0.47 13.80
C ILE A 365 -13.76 -1.96 13.53
N ASN A 366 -14.92 -2.39 13.03
CA ASN A 366 -15.40 -3.76 13.14
C ASN A 366 -15.63 -4.46 11.80
N GLY A 367 -16.02 -5.74 11.81
CA GLY A 367 -16.18 -6.53 10.59
C GLY A 367 -17.25 -5.96 9.66
N ILE A 368 -18.52 -6.08 10.06
CA ILE A 368 -19.64 -5.39 9.40
C ILE A 368 -20.33 -4.50 10.42
N THR A 369 -20.12 -3.19 10.29
CA THR A 369 -20.79 -2.17 11.10
C THR A 369 -22.03 -1.64 10.38
N LEU A 370 -23.17 -1.71 11.05
CA LEU A 370 -24.47 -1.25 10.57
C LEU A 370 -24.97 -0.10 11.45
N ALA A 371 -24.44 1.09 11.24
CA ALA A 371 -24.72 2.26 12.08
C ALA A 371 -25.99 2.97 11.61
N GLY A 372 -27.06 2.94 12.41
CA GLY A 372 -28.33 3.59 12.08
C GLY A 372 -28.99 3.05 10.80
N VAL A 373 -28.76 1.79 10.43
CA VAL A 373 -29.29 1.21 9.19
C VAL A 373 -30.76 0.81 9.36
N GLY A 374 -31.60 1.18 8.38
CA GLY A 374 -33.04 0.95 8.42
C GLY A 374 -33.51 -0.43 8.00
N SER A 375 -34.77 -0.74 8.34
CA SER A 375 -35.43 -2.01 8.03
C SER A 375 -35.70 -2.25 6.53
N GLY A 376 -35.52 -1.22 5.69
CA GLY A 376 -35.59 -1.32 4.23
C GLY A 376 -34.35 -1.97 3.61
N THR A 377 -33.22 -1.97 4.34
CA THR A 377 -31.95 -2.58 3.91
C THR A 377 -32.00 -4.10 4.02
N PHE A 378 -31.50 -4.79 3.00
CA PHE A 378 -31.49 -6.24 2.95
C PHE A 378 -30.13 -6.81 3.35
N VAL A 379 -30.04 -7.52 4.49
CA VAL A 379 -28.79 -8.17 4.94
C VAL A 379 -29.04 -9.65 5.17
N GLN A 380 -28.60 -10.50 4.23
CA GLN A 380 -28.78 -11.96 4.34
C GLN A 380 -27.61 -12.77 3.79
N PHE A 381 -27.38 -13.97 4.34
CA PHE A 381 -26.26 -14.84 3.92
C PHE A 381 -24.91 -14.11 4.00
N CYS A 382 -24.66 -13.45 5.12
CA CYS A 382 -23.43 -12.69 5.33
C CYS A 382 -22.55 -13.38 6.35
N GLU A 383 -21.24 -13.36 6.13
CA GLU A 383 -20.25 -13.96 7.03
C GLU A 383 -19.20 -12.95 7.44
N VAL A 384 -18.82 -12.98 8.72
CA VAL A 384 -17.64 -12.32 9.23
C VAL A 384 -16.71 -13.36 9.84
N ALA A 385 -15.42 -13.35 9.48
CA ALA A 385 -14.46 -14.29 10.05
C ALA A 385 -13.10 -13.66 10.32
N PHE A 386 -12.46 -14.07 11.42
CA PHE A 386 -11.12 -13.61 11.80
C PHE A 386 -11.03 -12.08 11.97
N ASN A 387 -12.11 -11.46 12.44
CA ASN A 387 -12.11 -10.03 12.76
C ASN A 387 -11.32 -9.78 14.05
N LEU A 388 -10.60 -8.67 14.14
CA LEU A 388 -9.84 -8.32 15.35
C LEU A 388 -10.73 -8.11 16.55
N ASP A 389 -11.87 -7.48 16.31
CA ASP A 389 -12.80 -7.03 17.33
C ASP A 389 -14.16 -7.65 17.02
N ASP A 390 -15.21 -6.89 16.76
CA ASP A 390 -16.56 -7.43 16.60
C ASP A 390 -16.88 -7.98 15.22
N GLY A 391 -17.75 -9.00 15.19
CA GLY A 391 -18.24 -9.60 13.96
C GLY A 391 -19.22 -8.69 13.22
N PHE A 392 -20.47 -8.69 13.69
CA PHE A 392 -21.48 -7.73 13.28
C PHE A 392 -21.75 -6.79 14.45
N GLU A 393 -21.74 -5.50 14.16
CA GLU A 393 -22.01 -4.49 15.16
C GLU A 393 -23.12 -3.55 14.66
N MET A 394 -24.15 -3.38 15.47
CA MET A 394 -25.27 -2.51 15.17
C MET A 394 -25.31 -1.34 16.15
N PHE A 395 -24.81 -0.18 15.72
CA PHE A 395 -25.05 1.08 16.41
C PHE A 395 -26.45 1.61 16.09
N GLY A 396 -27.44 1.20 16.88
CA GLY A 396 -28.82 1.62 16.71
C GLY A 396 -29.45 1.12 15.40
N GLY A 397 -30.55 1.76 14.96
CA GLY A 397 -31.23 1.40 13.73
C GLY A 397 -32.22 0.24 13.85
N THR A 398 -32.72 -0.24 12.71
CA THR A 398 -33.86 -1.19 12.62
C THR A 398 -33.67 -2.28 11.55
N VAL A 399 -32.48 -2.37 10.96
CA VAL A 399 -32.11 -3.37 9.96
C VAL A 399 -32.39 -4.79 10.48
N ASN A 400 -32.80 -5.70 9.59
CA ASN A 400 -32.97 -7.10 9.97
C ASN A 400 -31.88 -7.95 9.32
N LEU A 401 -31.30 -8.87 10.10
CA LEU A 401 -30.26 -9.78 9.63
C LEU A 401 -30.82 -11.21 9.59
N LYS A 402 -30.53 -11.94 8.50
CA LYS A 402 -30.97 -13.33 8.38
C LYS A 402 -29.93 -14.23 7.72
N TYR A 403 -29.68 -15.40 8.31
CA TYR A 403 -28.59 -16.30 7.88
C TYR A 403 -27.24 -15.59 7.94
N ILE A 404 -26.76 -15.33 9.15
CA ILE A 404 -25.44 -14.76 9.37
C ILE A 404 -24.52 -15.79 10.03
N SER A 405 -23.25 -15.81 9.65
CA SER A 405 -22.21 -16.57 10.35
C SER A 405 -21.12 -15.64 10.86
N VAL A 406 -20.62 -15.94 12.07
CA VAL A 406 -19.52 -15.20 12.68
C VAL A 406 -18.53 -16.20 13.25
N LEU A 407 -17.28 -16.16 12.76
CA LEU A 407 -16.28 -17.17 13.05
C LEU A 407 -14.99 -16.52 13.55
N PHE A 408 -14.53 -16.93 14.74
CA PHE A 408 -13.19 -16.63 15.25
C PHE A 408 -12.87 -15.13 15.35
N VAL A 409 -13.85 -14.31 15.73
CA VAL A 409 -13.63 -12.89 16.02
C VAL A 409 -12.97 -12.71 17.40
N GLY A 410 -12.34 -11.56 17.63
CA GLY A 410 -11.54 -11.30 18.83
C GLY A 410 -12.35 -10.83 20.03
N ASP A 411 -13.43 -10.06 19.85
CA ASP A 411 -14.33 -9.65 20.93
C ASP A 411 -15.73 -10.25 20.75
N ASP A 412 -16.74 -9.46 20.38
CA ASP A 412 -18.14 -9.89 20.35
C ASP A 412 -18.58 -10.28 18.93
N ALA A 413 -19.14 -11.49 18.78
CA ALA A 413 -19.61 -11.92 17.46
C ALA A 413 -20.76 -11.07 16.91
N ILE A 414 -21.66 -10.65 17.80
CA ILE A 414 -22.83 -9.84 17.49
C ILE A 414 -22.96 -8.82 18.61
N ASP A 415 -22.57 -7.58 18.36
CA ASP A 415 -22.75 -6.48 19.30
C ASP A 415 -23.88 -5.54 18.85
N THR A 416 -24.63 -5.04 19.82
CA THR A 416 -25.72 -4.10 19.63
C THR A 416 -25.60 -2.98 20.63
N ASP A 417 -25.50 -1.75 20.13
CA ASP A 417 -25.55 -0.54 20.96
C ASP A 417 -26.57 0.46 20.40
N GLU A 418 -26.63 1.65 20.98
CA GLU A 418 -27.35 2.84 20.53
C GLU A 418 -28.84 2.61 20.22
N GLY A 419 -29.44 1.66 20.93
CA GLY A 419 -30.87 1.36 20.87
C GLY A 419 -31.32 0.59 19.63
N TYR A 420 -30.51 -0.34 19.13
CA TYR A 420 -30.87 -1.22 18.01
C TYR A 420 -32.22 -1.93 18.24
N GLN A 421 -33.10 -1.85 17.23
CA GLN A 421 -34.47 -2.39 17.26
C GLN A 421 -34.77 -3.35 16.10
N GLY A 422 -33.73 -3.88 15.46
CA GLY A 422 -33.85 -4.86 14.39
C GLY A 422 -34.16 -6.29 14.87
N LYS A 423 -34.17 -7.23 13.92
CA LYS A 423 -34.40 -8.66 14.19
C LYS A 423 -33.27 -9.48 13.59
N ILE A 424 -32.85 -10.50 14.31
CA ILE A 424 -31.83 -11.46 13.85
C ILE A 424 -32.45 -12.85 13.82
N GLN A 425 -32.29 -13.58 12.72
CA GLN A 425 -32.78 -14.96 12.58
C GLN A 425 -31.77 -15.85 11.86
N PHE A 426 -31.52 -17.06 12.39
CA PHE A 426 -30.53 -18.01 11.86
C PHE A 426 -29.09 -17.48 11.92
N ALA A 427 -28.67 -17.01 13.10
CA ALA A 427 -27.27 -16.70 13.38
C ALA A 427 -26.52 -17.98 13.77
N TYR A 428 -25.30 -18.13 13.26
CA TYR A 428 -24.33 -19.14 13.67
C TYR A 428 -23.06 -18.46 14.15
N VAL A 429 -22.66 -18.73 15.39
CA VAL A 429 -21.46 -18.15 15.98
C VAL A 429 -20.51 -19.27 16.41
N MET A 430 -19.23 -19.13 16.06
CA MET A 430 -18.15 -19.95 16.56
C MET A 430 -17.01 -19.05 17.03
N ILE A 431 -16.79 -18.97 18.34
CA ILE A 431 -15.74 -18.14 18.93
C ILE A 431 -14.40 -18.89 18.93
N GLY A 432 -13.32 -18.16 18.64
CA GLY A 432 -11.96 -18.68 18.65
C GLY A 432 -11.42 -18.91 20.06
N ALA A 433 -10.26 -19.56 20.18
CA ALA A 433 -9.64 -19.83 21.48
C ALA A 433 -9.29 -18.57 22.29
N SER A 434 -9.15 -17.44 21.61
CA SER A 434 -8.83 -16.12 22.16
C SER A 434 -9.99 -15.11 22.07
N GLY A 435 -11.16 -15.50 21.56
CA GLY A 435 -12.31 -14.60 21.46
C GLY A 435 -13.04 -14.46 22.79
N ASN A 436 -13.71 -13.33 23.01
CA ASN A 436 -14.29 -12.98 24.31
C ASN A 436 -15.74 -13.45 24.47
N HIS A 437 -16.68 -12.97 23.64
CA HIS A 437 -18.10 -13.37 23.70
C HIS A 437 -18.72 -13.67 22.32
N GLY A 438 -19.82 -14.41 22.33
CA GLY A 438 -20.51 -14.87 21.11
C GLY A 438 -21.97 -15.18 21.25
#